data_AF-A0A2N2UZ44-F1
#
_entry.id   AF-A0A2N2UZ44-F1
#
_cell.length_a   1.000
_cell.length_b   1.000
_cell.length_c   1.000
_cell.angle_alpha   90.00
_cell.angle_beta   90.00
_cell.angle_gamma   90.00
#
_symmetry.space_group_name_H-M   'P 1'
#
loop_
_entity.id
_entity.type
_entity.pdbx_description
1 polymer ?
#
loop_
_entity_poly.entity_id
_entity_poly.type
_entity_poly.pdbx_seq_one_letter_code
_entity_poly.pdbx_strand_id
1 'polypeptide(L)'
;MLSAALVFSGTAVAEEGLLQKDCATCHNISGPVAQTLKEALAKKGPDLSYAGNKYLQKWIVSWLQKPTRIRPAGMYYGDHIKPGPKGDEIDVSTLTDHVAISKEDATAIAAELMKLKPHDDLIAKEKIVPGTITKQMGEMNFDKFQGCMTCHLIEPEYGGFSGPQVYTAANRLQPEFMASFIRNPQAWEPKTWMPNKHVSDSGIQKLVQYLEMLSKEAVNAK
;
A
#
# COMPACT_ATOMS: atom_id res chain seq x y z
N MET A 1 42.29 -50.10 -5.12
CA MET A 1 41.49 -49.79 -3.92
C MET A 1 41.09 -48.32 -4.01
N LEU A 2 39.82 -48.05 -3.69
CA LEU A 2 38.97 -46.85 -3.92
C LEU A 2 39.65 -45.48 -4.11
N SER A 3 39.36 -44.85 -5.27
CA SER A 3 39.43 -43.39 -5.44
C SER A 3 38.18 -42.74 -4.82
N ALA A 4 38.37 -41.95 -3.77
CA ALA A 4 37.30 -41.15 -3.16
C ALA A 4 37.10 -39.87 -3.97
N ALA A 5 35.97 -39.76 -4.67
CA ALA A 5 35.52 -38.52 -5.28
C ALA A 5 35.03 -37.57 -4.19
N LEU A 6 35.75 -36.46 -4.01
CA LEU A 6 35.30 -35.33 -3.20
C LEU A 6 34.14 -34.66 -3.94
N VAL A 7 32.92 -34.93 -3.48
CA VAL A 7 31.73 -34.16 -3.85
C VAL A 7 31.85 -32.82 -3.14
N PHE A 8 32.17 -31.76 -3.89
CA PHE A 8 31.97 -30.40 -3.42
C PHE A 8 30.45 -30.18 -3.32
N SER A 9 29.90 -30.36 -2.12
CA SER A 9 28.59 -29.85 -1.77
C SER A 9 28.64 -28.34 -1.97
N GLY A 10 27.98 -27.86 -3.03
CA GLY A 10 27.75 -26.45 -3.24
C GLY A 10 27.10 -25.89 -1.98
N THR A 11 27.88 -25.13 -1.22
CA THR A 11 27.34 -24.26 -0.19
C THR A 11 26.33 -23.37 -0.87
N ALA A 12 25.05 -23.54 -0.51
CA ALA A 12 24.03 -22.55 -0.76
C ALA A 12 24.47 -21.27 -0.04
N VAL A 13 25.27 -20.46 -0.72
CA VAL A 13 25.31 -19.04 -0.46
C VAL A 13 23.89 -18.61 -0.77
N ALA A 14 23.12 -18.28 0.27
CA ALA A 14 21.82 -17.67 0.09
C ALA A 14 22.05 -16.43 -0.78
N GLU A 15 21.71 -16.54 -2.07
CA GLU A 15 21.58 -15.39 -2.95
C GLU A 15 20.74 -14.38 -2.17
N GLU A 16 21.30 -13.20 -1.88
CA GLU A 16 20.49 -12.07 -1.48
C GLU A 16 19.44 -11.91 -2.58
N GLY A 17 18.22 -12.36 -2.30
CA GLY A 17 17.18 -12.51 -3.31
C GLY A 17 16.91 -11.18 -4.00
N LEU A 18 16.35 -11.25 -5.21
CA LEU A 18 15.99 -10.10 -6.07
C LEU A 18 15.32 -8.94 -5.29
N LEU A 19 14.56 -9.27 -4.24
CA LEU A 19 13.93 -8.34 -3.30
C LEU A 19 14.94 -7.43 -2.55
N GLN A 20 16.06 -7.97 -2.06
CA GLN A 20 17.02 -7.24 -1.23
C GLN A 20 17.95 -6.34 -2.03
N LYS A 21 18.26 -6.71 -3.27
CA LYS A 21 19.24 -6.00 -4.09
C LYS A 21 18.65 -4.76 -4.78
N ASP A 22 17.51 -4.90 -5.44
CA ASP A 22 16.98 -3.84 -6.30
C ASP A 22 15.85 -3.05 -5.62
N CYS A 23 14.98 -3.71 -4.85
CA CYS A 23 13.82 -3.05 -4.24
C CYS A 23 14.19 -2.25 -2.98
N ALA A 24 15.20 -2.70 -2.22
CA ALA A 24 15.61 -2.09 -0.95
C ALA A 24 16.19 -0.68 -1.09
N THR A 25 16.59 -0.27 -2.30
CA THR A 25 17.07 1.09 -2.59
C THR A 25 16.01 2.15 -2.30
N CYS A 26 14.72 1.81 -2.48
CA CYS A 26 13.60 2.72 -2.26
C CYS A 26 12.65 2.25 -1.15
N HIS A 27 12.53 0.93 -0.94
CA HIS A 27 11.59 0.35 0.00
C HIS A 27 12.29 -0.14 1.26
N ASN A 28 11.71 0.17 2.41
CA ASN A 28 12.07 -0.53 3.65
C ASN A 28 11.42 -1.92 3.65
N ILE A 29 12.23 -2.97 3.66
CA ILE A 29 11.76 -4.37 3.62
C ILE A 29 12.06 -5.09 4.94
N SER A 30 13.11 -4.67 5.65
CA SER A 30 13.56 -5.31 6.89
C SER A 30 12.86 -4.77 8.14
N GLY A 31 12.29 -3.56 8.06
CA GLY A 31 11.80 -2.86 9.24
C GLY A 31 12.95 -2.38 10.15
N PRO A 32 12.63 -1.77 11.31
CA PRO A 32 11.29 -1.30 11.67
C PRO A 32 10.82 -0.18 10.73
N VAL A 33 9.52 0.09 10.73
CA VAL A 33 8.96 1.26 10.03
C VAL A 33 9.57 2.57 10.55
N ALA A 34 9.39 3.68 9.83
CA ALA A 34 9.91 4.99 10.24
C ALA A 34 9.45 5.39 11.66
N GLN A 35 10.42 5.67 12.52
CA GLN A 35 10.23 6.05 13.93
C GLN A 35 10.27 7.56 14.13
N THR A 36 10.87 8.30 13.20
CA THR A 36 10.94 9.77 13.25
C THR A 36 10.22 10.44 12.07
N LEU A 37 9.80 11.69 12.24
CA LEU A 37 9.22 12.47 11.12
C LEU A 37 10.23 12.62 9.98
N LYS A 38 11.51 12.80 10.31
CA LYS A 38 12.60 12.86 9.33
C LYS A 38 12.67 11.61 8.47
N GLU A 39 12.62 10.42 9.09
CA GLU A 39 12.59 9.15 8.35
C GLU A 39 11.33 9.00 7.51
N ALA A 40 10.16 9.39 8.05
CA ALA A 40 8.89 9.29 7.32
C ALA A 40 8.85 10.19 6.08
N LEU A 41 9.39 11.41 6.19
CA LEU A 41 9.52 12.37 5.09
C LEU A 41 10.54 11.93 4.04
N ALA A 42 11.60 11.23 4.45
CA ALA A 42 12.65 10.76 3.53
C ALA A 42 12.28 9.48 2.76
N LYS A 43 11.09 8.89 2.98
CA LYS A 43 10.65 7.66 2.31
C LYS A 43 10.54 7.87 0.80
N LYS A 44 11.30 7.10 0.03
CA LYS A 44 11.20 7.05 -1.44
C LYS A 44 10.12 6.09 -1.94
N GLY A 45 9.84 5.04 -1.17
CA GLY A 45 8.77 4.07 -1.43
C GLY A 45 7.97 3.75 -0.18
N PRO A 46 6.78 3.14 -0.33
CA PRO A 46 6.04 2.60 0.81
C PRO A 46 6.85 1.51 1.51
N ASP A 47 6.67 1.42 2.82
CA ASP A 47 7.22 0.33 3.62
C ASP A 47 6.62 -1.02 3.19
N LEU A 48 7.49 -2.01 3.04
CA LEU A 48 7.18 -3.37 2.62
C LEU A 48 7.45 -4.40 3.72
N SER A 49 7.97 -4.00 4.88
CA SER A 49 8.28 -4.92 6.00
C SER A 49 7.05 -5.64 6.58
N TYR A 50 5.85 -5.20 6.22
CA TYR A 50 4.57 -5.82 6.53
C TYR A 50 3.71 -6.07 5.29
N ALA A 51 4.33 -6.23 4.11
CA ALA A 51 3.62 -6.38 2.84
C ALA A 51 2.63 -7.55 2.85
N GLY A 52 2.97 -8.67 3.50
CA GLY A 52 2.13 -9.86 3.61
C GLY A 52 0.91 -9.69 4.52
N ASN A 53 0.91 -8.71 5.43
CA ASN A 53 -0.29 -8.31 6.14
C ASN A 53 -1.19 -7.41 5.27
N LYS A 54 -0.59 -6.63 4.37
CA LYS A 54 -1.23 -5.49 3.70
C LYS A 54 -1.85 -5.83 2.36
N TYR A 55 -1.10 -6.45 1.47
CA TYR A 55 -1.45 -6.56 0.06
C TYR A 55 -1.99 -7.93 -0.29
N LEU A 56 -2.81 -7.97 -1.35
CA LEU A 56 -3.19 -9.21 -2.01
C LEU A 56 -2.07 -9.68 -2.94
N GLN A 57 -1.61 -10.92 -2.80
CA GLN A 57 -0.54 -11.47 -3.65
C GLN A 57 -0.82 -11.33 -5.15
N LYS A 58 -2.06 -11.65 -5.58
CA LYS A 58 -2.50 -11.51 -6.97
C LYS A 58 -2.30 -10.08 -7.50
N TRP A 59 -2.49 -9.08 -6.64
CA TRP A 59 -2.32 -7.69 -7.00
C TRP A 59 -0.84 -7.33 -7.11
N ILE A 60 0.01 -7.79 -6.19
CA ILE A 60 1.47 -7.56 -6.27
C ILE A 60 1.99 -8.08 -7.61
N VAL A 61 1.66 -9.33 -7.96
CA VAL A 61 2.09 -9.96 -9.22
C VAL A 61 1.65 -9.15 -10.44
N SER A 62 0.38 -8.73 -10.48
CA SER A 62 -0.15 -7.97 -11.61
C SER A 62 0.41 -6.54 -11.69
N TRP A 63 0.56 -5.87 -10.55
CA TRP A 63 1.00 -4.47 -10.49
C TRP A 63 2.49 -4.34 -10.80
N LEU A 64 3.33 -5.28 -10.36
CA LEU A 64 4.77 -5.26 -10.67
C LEU A 64 5.07 -5.42 -12.17
N GLN A 65 4.18 -6.06 -12.94
CA GLN A 65 4.31 -6.16 -14.41
C GLN A 65 3.88 -4.87 -15.13
N LYS A 66 2.97 -4.10 -14.54
CA LYS A 66 2.43 -2.86 -15.12
C LYS A 66 2.07 -1.86 -14.01
N PRO A 67 3.08 -1.24 -13.38
CA PRO A 67 2.85 -0.39 -12.24
C PRO A 67 2.06 0.85 -12.65
N THR A 68 1.14 1.24 -11.80
CA THR A 68 0.38 2.48 -11.91
C THR A 68 0.52 3.31 -10.65
N ARG A 69 0.42 4.63 -10.80
CA ARG A 69 0.57 5.59 -9.71
C ARG A 69 -0.57 5.44 -8.69
N ILE A 70 -0.21 5.09 -7.46
CA ILE A 70 -1.16 4.98 -6.33
C ILE A 70 -1.23 6.26 -5.51
N ARG A 71 -0.10 6.98 -5.37
CA ARG A 71 -0.06 8.30 -4.71
C ARG A 71 0.09 9.38 -5.78
N PRO A 72 -0.95 10.21 -6.03
CA PRO A 72 -0.91 11.20 -7.11
C PRO A 72 0.28 12.14 -6.98
N ALA A 73 0.52 12.66 -5.77
CA ALA A 73 1.64 13.56 -5.47
C ALA A 73 2.83 12.84 -4.81
N GLY A 74 3.12 11.58 -5.15
CA GLY A 74 4.31 10.87 -4.62
C GLY A 74 4.24 10.49 -3.14
N MET A 75 5.36 10.04 -2.55
CA MET A 75 5.39 9.53 -1.17
C MET A 75 5.18 10.63 -0.12
N TYR A 76 5.88 11.75 -0.27
CA TYR A 76 5.66 12.98 0.48
C TYR A 76 5.22 14.08 -0.49
N TYR A 77 3.94 14.46 -0.43
CA TYR A 77 3.36 15.40 -1.38
C TYR A 77 4.02 16.77 -1.40
N GLY A 78 4.64 17.20 -0.30
CA GLY A 78 5.31 18.50 -0.20
C GLY A 78 6.50 18.64 -1.15
N ASP A 79 7.13 17.54 -1.56
CA ASP A 79 8.26 17.54 -2.50
C ASP A 79 7.81 17.59 -3.97
N HIS A 80 6.50 17.48 -4.22
CA HIS A 80 5.91 17.25 -5.53
C HIS A 80 4.82 18.25 -5.89
N ILE A 81 4.81 19.42 -5.24
CA ILE A 81 3.86 20.51 -5.51
C ILE A 81 4.58 21.77 -5.99
N LYS A 82 3.93 22.53 -6.86
CA LYS A 82 4.39 23.83 -7.35
C LYS A 82 3.22 24.81 -7.48
N PRO A 83 3.45 26.12 -7.42
CA PRO A 83 2.41 27.11 -7.72
C PRO A 83 1.88 26.94 -9.16
N GLY A 84 0.56 26.97 -9.32
CA GLY A 84 -0.14 26.95 -10.60
C GLY A 84 -1.16 28.10 -10.73
N PRO A 85 -1.80 28.27 -11.90
CA PRO A 85 -2.69 29.40 -12.17
C PRO A 85 -3.95 29.48 -11.30
N LYS A 86 -4.41 28.35 -10.72
CA LYS A 86 -5.62 28.27 -9.89
C LYS A 86 -5.34 27.81 -8.44
N GLY A 87 -4.07 27.74 -8.05
CA GLY A 87 -3.62 27.17 -6.78
C GLY A 87 -2.42 26.26 -6.99
N ASP A 88 -1.98 25.58 -5.94
CA ASP A 88 -0.89 24.62 -6.03
C ASP A 88 -1.29 23.42 -6.89
N GLU A 89 -0.36 22.96 -7.72
CA GLU A 89 -0.51 21.85 -8.66
C GLU A 89 0.58 20.81 -8.43
N ILE A 90 0.34 19.57 -8.85
CA ILE A 90 1.35 18.51 -8.79
C ILE A 90 2.43 18.79 -9.83
N ASP A 91 3.69 18.87 -9.40
CA ASP A 91 4.82 18.90 -10.31
C ASP A 91 5.19 17.51 -10.79
N VAL A 92 4.54 17.06 -11.85
CA VAL A 92 4.75 15.72 -12.44
C VAL A 92 6.19 15.44 -12.82
N SER A 93 7.01 16.47 -13.07
CA SER A 93 8.43 16.31 -13.43
C SER A 93 9.30 15.79 -12.28
N THR A 94 8.83 15.94 -11.04
CA THR A 94 9.52 15.47 -9.82
C THR A 94 9.14 14.03 -9.45
N LEU A 95 8.14 13.46 -10.13
CA LEU A 95 7.63 12.15 -9.83
C LEU A 95 8.47 11.07 -10.53
N THR A 96 8.82 10.03 -9.79
CA THR A 96 9.46 8.82 -10.35
C THR A 96 8.41 7.75 -10.61
N ASP A 97 8.52 7.05 -11.74
CA ASP A 97 7.73 5.86 -12.03
C ASP A 97 8.38 4.61 -11.44
N HIS A 98 7.55 3.64 -11.04
CA HIS A 98 8.06 2.37 -10.53
C HIS A 98 8.54 1.49 -11.69
N VAL A 99 9.59 0.70 -11.46
CA VAL A 99 10.10 -0.26 -12.43
C VAL A 99 9.06 -1.35 -12.75
N ALA A 100 8.93 -1.71 -14.02
CA ALA A 100 8.17 -2.88 -14.45
C ALA A 100 9.11 -4.08 -14.56
N ILE A 101 8.68 -5.25 -14.09
CA ILE A 101 9.48 -6.48 -14.11
C ILE A 101 8.73 -7.63 -14.78
N SER A 102 9.46 -8.71 -15.07
CA SER A 102 8.88 -9.92 -15.67
C SER A 102 7.81 -10.55 -14.76
N LYS A 103 6.95 -11.39 -15.34
CA LYS A 103 5.93 -12.11 -14.58
C LYS A 103 6.58 -13.10 -13.60
N GLU A 104 7.67 -13.71 -14.02
CA GLU A 104 8.46 -14.66 -13.25
C GLU A 104 9.04 -13.98 -12.00
N ASP A 105 9.73 -12.84 -12.19
CA ASP A 105 10.28 -12.05 -11.09
C ASP A 105 9.20 -11.49 -10.17
N ALA A 106 8.10 -10.99 -10.75
CA ALA A 106 6.95 -10.50 -9.98
C ALA A 106 6.33 -11.60 -9.11
N THR A 107 6.27 -12.83 -9.60
CA THR A 107 5.75 -13.98 -8.84
C THR A 107 6.69 -14.35 -7.69
N ALA A 108 8.00 -14.40 -7.95
CA ALA A 108 9.01 -14.69 -6.93
C ALA A 108 9.04 -13.62 -5.82
N ILE A 109 9.11 -12.33 -6.21
CA ILE A 109 9.08 -11.20 -5.27
C ILE A 109 7.79 -11.19 -4.46
N ALA A 110 6.64 -11.41 -5.10
CA ALA A 110 5.37 -11.46 -4.38
C ALA A 110 5.36 -12.57 -3.32
N ALA A 111 5.90 -13.76 -3.63
CA ALA A 111 5.98 -14.85 -2.66
C ALA A 111 6.82 -14.50 -1.43
N GLU A 112 7.95 -13.80 -1.61
CA GLU A 112 8.77 -13.32 -0.48
C GLU A 112 8.07 -12.23 0.32
N LEU A 113 7.48 -11.23 -0.34
CA LEU A 113 6.72 -10.16 0.32
C LEU A 113 5.55 -10.70 1.14
N MET A 114 4.88 -11.77 0.68
CA MET A 114 3.78 -12.38 1.41
C MET A 114 4.21 -13.05 2.71
N LYS A 115 5.50 -13.35 2.92
CA LYS A 115 6.02 -13.87 4.20
C LYS A 115 6.17 -12.78 5.26
N LEU A 116 6.20 -11.51 4.86
CA LEU A 116 6.44 -10.37 5.74
C LEU A 116 5.14 -10.01 6.49
N LYS A 117 4.97 -10.63 7.65
CA LYS A 117 3.75 -10.54 8.47
C LYS A 117 3.99 -10.20 9.95
N PRO A 118 4.76 -9.15 10.29
CA PRO A 118 5.08 -8.82 11.68
C PRO A 118 3.85 -8.39 12.51
N HIS A 119 2.71 -8.10 11.87
CA HIS A 119 1.50 -7.56 12.51
C HIS A 119 0.28 -8.47 12.38
N ASP A 120 0.48 -9.80 12.38
CA ASP A 120 -0.64 -10.75 12.40
C ASP A 120 -1.56 -10.55 13.62
N ASP A 121 -1.05 -10.00 14.73
CA ASP A 121 -1.83 -9.65 15.91
C ASP A 121 -2.83 -8.49 15.65
N LEU A 122 -2.48 -7.54 14.78
CA LEU A 122 -3.38 -6.45 14.38
C LEU A 122 -4.48 -6.98 13.45
N ILE A 123 -4.11 -7.86 12.53
CA ILE A 123 -5.04 -8.51 11.60
C ILE A 123 -6.04 -9.39 12.35
N ALA A 124 -5.57 -10.20 13.32
CA ALA A 124 -6.42 -11.12 14.08
C ALA A 124 -7.49 -10.43 14.95
N LYS A 125 -7.36 -9.12 15.22
CA LYS A 125 -8.34 -8.33 15.97
C LYS A 125 -9.54 -7.91 15.11
N GLU A 126 -9.39 -7.86 13.79
CA GLU A 126 -10.45 -7.41 12.90
C GLU A 126 -11.36 -8.56 12.49
N LYS A 127 -12.65 -8.23 12.38
CA LYS A 127 -13.68 -9.13 11.85
C LYS A 127 -14.41 -8.41 10.74
N ILE A 128 -14.25 -8.85 9.51
CA ILE A 128 -14.92 -8.26 8.35
C ILE A 128 -16.27 -8.92 8.17
N VAL A 129 -17.33 -8.12 8.21
CA VAL A 129 -18.70 -8.56 7.97
C VAL A 129 -19.08 -8.18 6.54
N PRO A 130 -19.37 -9.17 5.67
CA PRO A 130 -19.88 -8.89 4.33
C PRO A 130 -21.14 -8.03 4.41
N GLY A 131 -21.22 -7.05 3.53
CA GLY A 131 -22.35 -6.14 3.47
C GLY A 131 -22.23 -5.17 2.32
N THR A 132 -23.22 -4.30 2.21
CA THR A 132 -23.25 -3.24 1.21
C THR A 132 -23.63 -1.92 1.87
N ILE A 133 -23.17 -0.85 1.25
CA ILE A 133 -23.60 0.51 1.50
C ILE A 133 -24.09 1.09 0.18
N THR A 134 -24.93 2.11 0.17
CA THR A 134 -25.23 2.83 -1.09
C THR A 134 -24.10 3.79 -1.41
N LYS A 135 -23.91 4.14 -2.69
CA LYS A 135 -22.86 5.08 -3.10
C LYS A 135 -23.00 6.41 -2.37
N GLN A 136 -24.22 6.96 -2.31
CA GLN A 136 -24.48 8.23 -1.63
C GLN A 136 -24.12 8.19 -0.14
N MET A 137 -24.47 7.10 0.56
CA MET A 137 -24.20 7.00 2.00
C MET A 137 -22.73 6.70 2.29
N GLY A 138 -22.08 5.92 1.42
CA GLY A 138 -20.65 5.64 1.49
C GLY A 138 -19.82 6.90 1.29
N GLU A 139 -20.14 7.69 0.27
CA GLU A 139 -19.49 8.97 -0.02
C GLU A 139 -19.75 10.00 1.10
N MET A 140 -21.00 10.12 1.57
CA MET A 140 -21.32 10.99 2.72
C MET A 140 -20.51 10.62 3.96
N ASN A 141 -20.38 9.33 4.26
CA ASN A 141 -19.54 8.89 5.38
C ASN A 141 -18.07 9.20 5.13
N PHE A 142 -17.53 8.85 3.96
CA PHE A 142 -16.12 9.02 3.62
C PHE A 142 -15.69 10.50 3.59
N ASP A 143 -16.49 11.37 2.96
CA ASP A 143 -16.22 12.80 2.85
C ASP A 143 -16.73 13.58 4.06
N LYS A 144 -18.05 13.65 4.27
CA LYS A 144 -18.62 14.60 5.23
C LYS A 144 -18.38 14.23 6.69
N PHE A 145 -18.47 12.95 7.03
CA PHE A 145 -18.32 12.53 8.44
C PHE A 145 -16.87 12.25 8.82
N GLN A 146 -16.08 11.67 7.90
CA GLN A 146 -14.70 11.31 8.18
C GLN A 146 -13.67 12.28 7.58
N GLY A 147 -14.02 13.10 6.59
CA GLY A 147 -13.08 14.01 5.93
C GLY A 147 -11.96 13.29 5.17
N CYS A 148 -12.14 12.02 4.82
CA CYS A 148 -11.12 11.23 4.15
C CYS A 148 -10.84 11.75 2.74
N MET A 149 -11.86 12.31 2.06
CA MET A 149 -11.75 12.83 0.71
C MET A 149 -10.87 14.08 0.60
N THR A 150 -10.60 14.78 1.71
CA THR A 150 -9.63 15.89 1.73
C THR A 150 -8.21 15.43 1.35
N CYS A 151 -7.88 14.17 1.59
CA CYS A 151 -6.57 13.61 1.28
C CYS A 151 -6.60 12.53 0.19
N HIS A 152 -7.69 11.80 0.04
CA HIS A 152 -7.77 10.62 -0.83
C HIS A 152 -8.64 10.86 -2.07
N LEU A 153 -8.16 10.38 -3.23
CA LEU A 153 -8.99 10.26 -4.43
C LEU A 153 -9.95 9.07 -4.34
N ILE A 154 -11.22 9.30 -4.70
CA ILE A 154 -12.28 8.26 -4.76
C ILE A 154 -12.69 7.89 -6.19
N GLU A 155 -12.17 8.61 -7.19
CA GLU A 155 -12.13 8.26 -8.61
C GLU A 155 -10.99 9.07 -9.26
N PRO A 156 -10.62 8.82 -10.54
CA PRO A 156 -9.59 9.62 -11.20
C PRO A 156 -9.92 11.12 -11.11
N GLU A 157 -8.94 11.92 -10.69
CA GLU A 157 -9.04 13.39 -10.60
C GLU A 157 -10.08 13.96 -9.62
N TYR A 158 -10.75 13.12 -8.81
CA TYR A 158 -11.74 13.57 -7.82
C TYR A 158 -11.37 13.17 -6.38
N GLY A 159 -11.19 14.19 -5.53
CA GLY A 159 -10.79 14.07 -4.14
C GLY A 159 -9.42 14.73 -3.87
N GLY A 160 -8.77 14.32 -2.79
CA GLY A 160 -7.48 14.86 -2.37
C GLY A 160 -6.28 14.15 -3.00
N PHE A 161 -5.17 14.88 -3.15
CA PHE A 161 -3.94 14.37 -3.78
C PHE A 161 -2.80 14.04 -2.79
N SER A 162 -2.93 14.42 -1.52
CA SER A 162 -1.91 14.26 -0.49
C SER A 162 -1.81 12.83 0.08
N GLY A 163 -2.87 12.03 -0.07
CA GLY A 163 -2.93 10.61 0.25
C GLY A 163 -2.96 9.71 -0.99
N PRO A 164 -2.86 8.39 -0.82
CA PRO A 164 -3.05 7.45 -1.92
C PRO A 164 -4.49 7.49 -2.44
N GLN A 165 -4.70 7.22 -3.72
CA GLN A 165 -6.04 6.91 -4.21
C GLN A 165 -6.58 5.65 -3.53
N VAL A 166 -7.88 5.64 -3.29
CA VAL A 166 -8.58 4.54 -2.62
C VAL A 166 -9.62 3.87 -3.50
N TYR A 167 -9.86 4.38 -4.71
CA TYR A 167 -10.82 3.81 -5.66
C TYR A 167 -10.41 2.46 -6.25
N THR A 168 -9.19 2.00 -5.98
CA THR A 168 -8.76 0.62 -6.24
C THR A 168 -8.28 -0.10 -4.97
N ALA A 169 -8.59 0.44 -3.78
CA ALA A 169 -8.07 -0.08 -2.52
C ALA A 169 -8.39 -1.55 -2.28
N ALA A 170 -9.62 -2.00 -2.53
CA ALA A 170 -10.00 -3.40 -2.32
C ALA A 170 -9.47 -4.35 -3.41
N ASN A 171 -8.99 -3.81 -4.55
CA ASN A 171 -8.27 -4.62 -5.54
C ASN A 171 -6.84 -4.92 -5.09
N ARG A 172 -6.28 -4.12 -4.17
CA ARG A 172 -4.87 -4.19 -3.74
C ARG A 172 -4.68 -4.63 -2.30
N LEU A 173 -5.57 -4.24 -1.39
CA LEU A 173 -5.44 -4.45 0.06
C LEU A 173 -6.28 -5.63 0.54
N GLN A 174 -5.77 -6.30 1.58
CA GLN A 174 -6.58 -7.22 2.37
C GLN A 174 -7.62 -6.43 3.19
N PRO A 175 -8.85 -6.92 3.35
CA PRO A 175 -9.90 -6.17 4.03
C PRO A 175 -9.63 -5.98 5.53
N GLU A 176 -9.02 -6.96 6.20
CA GLU A 176 -8.57 -6.85 7.60
C GLU A 176 -7.47 -5.79 7.76
N PHE A 177 -6.58 -5.65 6.78
CA PHE A 177 -5.63 -4.54 6.77
C PHE A 177 -6.33 -3.19 6.61
N MET A 178 -7.30 -3.08 5.70
CA MET A 178 -8.07 -1.84 5.55
C MET A 178 -8.75 -1.46 6.87
N ALA A 179 -9.43 -2.41 7.53
CA ALA A 179 -10.11 -2.18 8.80
C ALA A 179 -9.13 -1.76 9.91
N SER A 180 -8.05 -2.51 10.11
CA SER A 180 -7.07 -2.23 11.17
C SER A 180 -6.32 -0.92 10.94
N PHE A 181 -6.00 -0.57 9.68
CA PHE A 181 -5.35 0.70 9.36
C PHE A 181 -6.29 1.90 9.57
N ILE A 182 -7.58 1.77 9.23
CA ILE A 182 -8.58 2.82 9.54
C ILE A 182 -8.74 2.98 11.05
N ARG A 183 -8.74 1.87 11.81
CA ARG A 183 -8.89 1.87 13.27
C ARG A 183 -7.75 2.61 13.97
N ASN A 184 -6.51 2.30 13.59
CA ASN A 184 -5.34 2.92 14.19
C ASN A 184 -4.14 2.91 13.22
N PRO A 185 -4.03 3.92 12.36
CA PRO A 185 -2.94 3.96 11.37
C PRO A 185 -1.57 4.09 12.05
N GLN A 186 -1.48 4.74 13.22
CA GLN A 186 -0.24 4.87 14.00
C GLN A 186 0.25 3.55 14.62
N ALA A 187 -0.61 2.54 14.76
CA ALA A 187 -0.17 1.20 15.17
C ALA A 187 0.65 0.48 14.08
N TRP A 188 0.42 0.83 12.81
CA TRP A 188 1.18 0.32 11.67
C TRP A 188 2.39 1.20 11.36
N GLU A 189 2.21 2.51 11.42
CA GLU A 189 3.19 3.50 11.00
C GLU A 189 3.15 4.67 11.98
N PRO A 190 4.00 4.70 13.04
CA PRO A 190 3.93 5.69 14.11
C PRO A 190 4.01 7.16 13.65
N LYS A 191 4.58 7.39 12.46
CA LYS A 191 4.75 8.71 11.83
C LYS A 191 3.93 8.88 10.55
N THR A 192 2.89 8.08 10.38
CA THR A 192 1.90 8.27 9.31
C THR A 192 1.12 9.58 9.49
N TRP A 193 0.78 10.18 8.36
CA TRP A 193 0.00 11.41 8.29
C TRP A 193 -1.50 11.16 8.36
N MET A 194 -1.94 9.92 8.12
CA MET A 194 -3.35 9.56 8.26
C MET A 194 -3.73 9.65 9.76
N PRO A 195 -4.66 10.53 10.15
CA PRO A 195 -5.01 10.68 11.56
C PRO A 195 -5.79 9.45 12.06
N ASN A 196 -5.65 9.13 13.35
CA ASN A 196 -6.61 8.24 14.01
C ASN A 196 -7.91 9.02 14.24
N LYS A 197 -8.96 8.66 13.50
CA LYS A 197 -10.28 9.30 13.59
C LYS A 197 -11.19 8.69 14.65
N HIS A 198 -10.71 7.66 15.36
CA HIS A 198 -11.48 6.91 16.36
C HIS A 198 -12.84 6.42 15.82
N VAL A 199 -12.82 5.93 14.58
CA VAL A 199 -14.03 5.43 13.89
C VAL A 199 -14.59 4.23 14.66
N SER A 200 -15.91 4.21 14.85
CA SER A 200 -16.59 3.07 15.49
C SER A 200 -16.50 1.80 14.65
N ASP A 201 -16.69 0.63 15.27
CA ASP A 201 -16.64 -0.66 14.57
C ASP A 201 -17.58 -0.70 13.36
N SER A 202 -18.83 -0.27 13.52
CA SER A 202 -19.79 -0.20 12.41
C SER A 202 -19.35 0.79 11.33
N GLY A 203 -18.73 1.91 11.71
CA GLY A 203 -18.18 2.88 10.78
C GLY A 203 -17.03 2.29 9.95
N ILE A 204 -16.13 1.53 10.57
CA ILE A 204 -15.02 0.84 9.89
C ILE A 204 -15.57 -0.15 8.86
N GLN A 205 -16.55 -0.99 9.23
CA GLN A 205 -17.17 -1.93 8.30
C GLN A 205 -17.75 -1.21 7.07
N LYS A 206 -18.49 -0.12 7.29
CA LYS A 206 -19.09 0.68 6.22
C LYS A 206 -18.05 1.35 5.32
N LEU A 207 -16.93 1.81 5.89
CA LEU A 207 -15.83 2.36 5.09
C LEU A 207 -15.16 1.28 4.24
N VAL A 208 -14.91 0.09 4.78
CA VAL A 208 -14.37 -1.04 4.01
C VAL A 208 -15.31 -1.42 2.86
N GLN A 209 -16.60 -1.57 3.13
CA GLN A 209 -17.62 -1.85 2.11
C GLN A 209 -17.70 -0.77 1.02
N TYR A 210 -17.49 0.50 1.39
CA TYR A 210 -17.42 1.59 0.42
C TYR A 210 -16.17 1.49 -0.46
N LEU A 211 -15.00 1.19 0.10
CA LEU A 211 -13.77 0.96 -0.68
C LEU A 211 -13.88 -0.23 -1.63
N GLU A 212 -14.58 -1.29 -1.21
CA GLU A 212 -14.94 -2.43 -2.06
C GLU A 212 -15.87 -2.03 -3.21
N MET A 213 -16.88 -1.19 -2.95
CA MET A 213 -17.75 -0.64 -3.98
C MET A 213 -16.94 0.16 -5.01
N LEU A 214 -16.14 1.14 -4.57
CA LEU A 214 -15.34 1.97 -5.48
C LEU A 214 -14.42 1.10 -6.36
N SER A 215 -13.82 0.07 -5.78
CA SER A 215 -12.93 -0.84 -6.51
C SER A 215 -13.64 -1.67 -7.57
N LYS A 216 -14.92 -2.00 -7.37
CA LYS A 216 -15.76 -2.66 -8.38
C LYS A 216 -16.13 -1.69 -9.51
N GLU A 217 -16.51 -0.45 -9.18
CA GLU A 217 -16.80 0.58 -10.20
C GLU A 217 -15.58 0.87 -11.08
N ALA A 218 -14.39 1.01 -10.48
CA ALA A 218 -13.15 1.26 -11.22
C ALA A 218 -12.72 0.10 -12.14
N VAL A 219 -13.13 -1.13 -11.85
CA VAL A 219 -12.92 -2.28 -12.74
C VAL A 219 -13.91 -2.24 -13.91
N ASN A 220 -15.17 -1.89 -13.65
CA ASN A 220 -16.22 -1.86 -14.68
C ASN A 220 -16.08 -0.68 -15.66
N ALA A 221 -15.32 0.36 -15.30
CA ALA A 221 -15.08 1.54 -16.13
C ALA A 221 -13.93 1.37 -17.15
N LYS A 222 -13.26 0.21 -17.19
CA LYS A 222 -12.15 -0.10 -18.12
C LYS A 222 -12.58 -1.10 -19.19
#